data_AF-A0A6A6UM41-F1
#
_entry.id   AF-A0A6A6UM41-F1
#
_cell.length_a   1.000
_cell.length_b   1.000
_cell.length_c   1.000
_cell.angle_alpha   90.00
_cell.angle_beta   90.00
_cell.angle_gamma   90.00
#
_symmetry.space_group_name_H-M   'P 1'
#
loop_
_entity.id
_entity.type
_entity.pdbx_description
1 polymer ?
#
loop_
_entity_poly.entity_id
_entity_poly.type
_entity_poly.pdbx_seq_one_letter_code
_entity_poly.pdbx_strand_id
1 'polypeptide(L)'
;MAVTTIRPRLDDSAHSSLRILTHALPAPSNEGFAFPTIISEVQSPLSPERTTWISHWHAVSGRFNLSQLPTTPPTTPAPPHEGEDYFTTKVFDSAVAVPDYQSMETGRPKLPGSVPSITTPRPAVQPSTVHISITERYIPPASATEFINLFDPASGRSLLSDRLVELSDRSGMLTFVYPTREGGRTFLRHYLGKCLDPLLRKMMIVRQLDADVCQRIGDMRAVASMPTYDELKARMQAYCNQITTSTGQNTTIGNKFKGKTGGRVQYSLVYSTRNNVVLAPEVWSDWWCRQEKPRIRDTFDTWIRNHPNRDRAASAASANKPVNYRTRLRDDPSEGGSMSYILEVLEGVKRSAPEKARELEPVGIEIGVFVIKKQGVQ
;
A
#
# COMPACT_ATOMS: atom_id res chain seq x y z
N MET A 1 9.32 17.33 -6.29
CA MET A 1 7.87 17.66 -6.32
C MET A 1 7.74 19.17 -6.20
N ALA A 2 6.88 19.83 -6.96
CA ALA A 2 6.55 21.23 -6.70
C ALA A 2 5.64 21.31 -5.46
N VAL A 3 6.25 21.51 -4.29
CA VAL A 3 5.60 21.54 -2.95
C VAL A 3 4.49 22.60 -2.87
N THR A 4 4.52 23.62 -3.74
CA THR A 4 3.55 24.71 -3.78
C THR A 4 2.10 24.26 -3.96
N THR A 5 1.86 23.08 -4.56
CA THR A 5 0.50 22.56 -4.79
C THR A 5 -0.12 21.87 -3.57
N ILE A 6 0.69 21.42 -2.60
CA ILE A 6 0.22 20.68 -1.41
C ILE A 6 0.25 21.60 -0.19
N ARG A 7 -0.58 22.67 -0.20
CA ARG A 7 -0.78 23.51 0.99
C ARG A 7 -2.24 23.44 1.47
N PRO A 8 -2.51 22.85 2.64
CA PRO A 8 -3.86 22.85 3.19
C PRO A 8 -4.22 24.26 3.66
N ARG A 9 -5.48 24.64 3.51
CA ARG A 9 -6.00 25.86 4.15
C ARG A 9 -6.33 25.52 5.59
N LEU A 10 -5.47 25.96 6.52
CA LEU A 10 -5.73 25.84 7.96
C LEU A 10 -6.64 27.00 8.41
N ASP A 11 -7.43 26.77 9.46
CA ASP A 11 -8.25 27.82 10.06
C ASP A 11 -7.35 28.86 10.75
N ASP A 12 -7.74 30.15 10.65
CA ASP A 12 -7.07 31.28 11.31
C ASP A 12 -7.35 31.35 12.83
N SER A 13 -7.89 30.29 13.44
CA SER A 13 -8.11 30.23 14.89
C SER A 13 -6.78 30.13 15.65
N ALA A 14 -6.77 30.65 16.89
CA ALA A 14 -5.62 30.62 17.80
C ALA A 14 -5.04 29.19 18.04
N HIS A 15 -5.81 28.15 17.71
CA HIS A 15 -5.37 26.76 17.64
C HIS A 15 -5.74 26.19 16.27
N SER A 16 -4.75 26.01 15.40
CA SER A 16 -4.91 25.28 14.14
C SER A 16 -4.56 23.80 14.37
N SER A 17 -5.35 22.88 13.80
CA SER A 17 -5.02 21.45 13.82
C SER A 17 -4.78 20.94 12.40
N LEU A 18 -3.61 20.38 12.15
CA LEU A 18 -3.27 19.71 10.90
C LEU A 18 -3.51 18.21 11.06
N ARG A 19 -4.12 17.60 10.04
CA ARG A 19 -4.56 16.20 10.07
C ARG A 19 -4.04 15.51 8.83
N ILE A 20 -3.08 14.61 8.99
CA ILE A 20 -2.41 13.91 7.90
C ILE A 20 -2.72 12.42 7.99
N LEU A 21 -3.15 11.82 6.89
CA LEU A 21 -3.34 10.39 6.76
C LEU A 21 -2.37 9.85 5.71
N THR A 22 -1.60 8.82 6.07
CA THR A 22 -0.72 8.12 5.14
C THR A 22 -1.20 6.69 4.94
N HIS A 23 -1.04 6.15 3.73
CA HIS A 23 -1.30 4.75 3.43
C HIS A 23 -0.26 4.22 2.45
N ALA A 24 0.64 3.39 2.94
CA ALA A 24 1.73 2.79 2.19
C ALA A 24 1.38 1.35 1.81
N LEU A 25 1.35 1.05 0.52
CA LEU A 25 1.05 -0.28 -0.02
C LEU A 25 2.27 -0.88 -0.73
N PRO A 26 2.50 -2.21 -0.60
CA PRO A 26 1.61 -3.20 0.03
C PRO A 26 1.69 -3.28 1.56
N ALA A 27 2.71 -2.69 2.17
CA ALA A 27 2.87 -2.64 3.62
C ALA A 27 3.63 -1.36 4.02
N PRO A 28 3.42 -0.84 5.24
CA PRO A 28 4.26 0.23 5.76
C PRO A 28 5.73 -0.24 5.86
N SER A 29 6.64 0.67 5.53
CA SER A 29 8.08 0.53 5.68
C SER A 29 8.65 1.86 6.16
N ASN A 30 9.75 1.80 6.90
CA ASN A 30 10.48 2.99 7.34
C ASN A 30 11.21 3.68 6.17
N GLU A 31 11.42 2.96 5.07
CA GLU A 31 12.16 3.42 3.91
C GLU A 31 11.41 3.17 2.61
N GLY A 32 11.74 3.96 1.58
CA GLY A 32 11.27 3.77 0.20
C GLY A 32 10.01 4.53 -0.20
N PHE A 33 9.35 5.18 0.75
CA PHE A 33 8.15 5.99 0.50
C PHE A 33 8.48 7.49 0.51
N ALA A 34 7.69 8.28 -0.20
CA ALA A 34 7.85 9.72 -0.32
C ALA A 34 7.13 10.49 0.80
N PHE A 35 6.14 9.90 1.48
CA PHE A 35 5.38 10.59 2.52
C PHE A 35 6.23 11.20 3.64
N PRO A 36 7.38 10.63 4.10
CA PRO A 36 8.20 11.30 5.13
C PRO A 36 8.69 12.67 4.64
N THR A 37 9.17 12.74 3.39
CA THR A 37 9.59 13.99 2.76
C THR A 37 8.42 14.93 2.56
N ILE A 38 7.27 14.44 2.08
CA ILE A 38 6.06 15.28 1.89
C ILE A 38 5.60 15.87 3.22
N ILE A 39 5.58 15.08 4.30
CA ILE A 39 5.21 15.54 5.64
C ILE A 39 6.20 16.59 6.13
N SER A 40 7.50 16.36 6.01
CA SER A 40 8.53 17.33 6.40
C SER A 40 8.35 18.67 5.68
N GLU A 41 8.08 18.64 4.37
CA GLU A 41 7.86 19.84 3.55
C GLU A 41 6.55 20.57 3.89
N VAL A 42 5.52 19.83 4.31
CA VAL A 42 4.26 20.42 4.78
C VAL A 42 4.43 21.06 6.15
N GLN A 43 5.29 20.50 7.00
CA GLN A 43 5.51 20.95 8.37
C GLN A 43 6.53 22.10 8.45
N SER A 44 7.53 22.15 7.58
CA SER A 44 8.61 23.14 7.61
C SER A 44 8.17 24.63 7.61
N PRO A 45 7.07 25.05 6.94
CA PRO A 45 6.65 26.45 6.93
C PRO A 45 5.67 26.79 8.07
N LEU A 46 5.31 25.85 8.95
CA LEU A 46 4.41 26.13 10.07
C LEU A 46 5.16 27.02 11.09
N SER A 47 4.65 28.24 11.32
CA SER A 47 5.29 29.21 12.20
C SER A 47 5.36 28.70 13.65
N PRO A 48 6.52 28.80 14.33
CA PRO A 48 6.64 28.45 15.75
C PRO A 48 5.82 29.38 16.66
N GLU A 49 5.45 30.58 16.17
CA GLU A 49 4.66 31.58 16.91
C GLU A 49 3.19 31.17 17.17
N ARG A 50 2.69 30.10 16.52
CA ARG A 50 1.33 29.58 16.74
C ARG A 50 1.39 28.10 17.09
N THR A 51 0.72 27.69 18.16
CA THR A 51 0.60 26.26 18.48
C THR A 51 -0.24 25.54 17.42
N THR A 52 0.41 24.75 16.58
CA THR A 52 -0.26 23.85 15.63
C THR A 52 -0.23 22.41 16.15
N TRP A 53 -1.42 21.84 16.31
CA TRP A 53 -1.59 20.44 16.69
C TRP A 53 -1.55 19.57 15.45
N ILE A 54 -0.60 18.65 15.36
CA ILE A 54 -0.44 17.80 14.16
C ILE A 54 -0.81 16.38 14.52
N SER A 55 -1.84 15.83 13.89
CA SER A 55 -2.22 14.43 14.04
C SER A 55 -1.88 13.67 12.77
N HIS A 56 -1.08 12.62 12.91
CA HIS A 56 -0.75 11.68 11.85
C HIS A 56 -1.45 10.35 12.09
N TRP A 57 -2.12 9.87 11.06
CA TRP A 57 -2.64 8.52 11.01
C TRP A 57 -1.90 7.74 9.94
N HIS A 58 -1.41 6.56 10.30
CA HIS A 58 -0.84 5.59 9.38
C HIS A 58 -1.86 4.48 9.17
N ALA A 59 -2.50 4.46 8.00
CA ALA A 59 -3.37 3.38 7.58
C ALA A 59 -2.53 2.12 7.33
N VAL A 60 -2.89 1.03 8.00
CA VAL A 60 -2.15 -0.23 7.99
C VAL A 60 -3.08 -1.42 7.85
N SER A 61 -2.74 -2.33 6.93
CA SER A 61 -3.52 -3.52 6.66
C SER A 61 -3.19 -4.64 7.66
N GLY A 62 -4.20 -5.25 8.27
CA GLY A 62 -4.09 -6.56 8.95
C GLY A 62 -3.13 -6.62 10.16
N ARG A 63 -2.32 -7.69 10.22
CA ARG A 63 -1.33 -7.95 11.29
C ARG A 63 -0.02 -7.22 10.97
N PHE A 64 0.17 -6.02 11.52
CA PHE A 64 1.41 -5.26 11.42
C PHE A 64 2.13 -5.22 12.77
N ASN A 65 3.45 -5.07 12.76
CA ASN A 65 4.21 -4.77 13.98
C ASN A 65 4.36 -3.25 14.10
N LEU A 66 4.19 -2.70 15.30
CA LEU A 66 4.36 -1.27 15.57
C LEU A 66 5.77 -0.78 15.17
N SER A 67 6.80 -1.63 15.23
CA SER A 67 8.16 -1.29 14.79
C SER A 67 8.32 -1.04 13.29
N GLN A 68 7.32 -1.42 12.49
CA GLN A 68 7.30 -1.24 11.03
C GLN A 68 6.51 -0.01 10.62
N LEU A 69 5.91 0.70 11.58
CA LEU A 69 5.28 1.96 11.30
C LEU A 69 6.36 3.00 11.01
N PRO A 70 6.18 3.83 9.99
CA PRO A 70 7.07 4.93 9.74
C PRO A 70 7.17 5.77 11.00
N THR A 71 8.40 5.97 11.48
CA THR A 71 8.63 6.99 12.50
C THR A 71 8.57 8.33 11.79
N THR A 72 7.75 9.24 12.30
CA THR A 72 7.80 10.61 11.81
C THR A 72 9.15 11.21 12.22
N PRO A 73 9.70 12.15 11.44
CA PRO A 73 11.00 12.72 11.77
C PRO A 73 10.97 13.22 13.22
N PRO A 74 11.98 12.91 14.04
CA PRO A 74 12.01 13.33 15.43
C PRO A 74 12.00 14.86 15.50
N THR A 75 10.97 15.44 16.09
CA THR A 75 10.91 16.86 16.40
C THR A 75 11.77 17.13 17.64
N THR A 76 13.08 17.24 17.47
CA THR A 76 13.97 18.07 18.33
C THR A 76 15.42 18.08 17.80
N PRO A 77 15.82 19.01 16.93
CA PRO A 77 17.10 19.67 17.13
C PRO A 77 16.87 20.70 18.24
N ALA A 78 17.29 20.42 19.47
CA ALA A 78 17.40 21.48 20.47
C ALA A 78 18.46 22.49 19.99
N PRO A 79 18.15 23.78 19.76
CA PRO A 79 19.18 24.80 19.76
C PRO A 79 19.78 24.81 21.18
N PRO A 80 21.12 24.82 21.34
CA PRO A 80 21.72 24.69 22.67
C PRO A 80 21.54 25.92 23.56
N HIS A 81 20.89 26.98 23.07
CA HIS A 81 20.73 28.24 23.80
C HIS A 81 19.37 28.86 23.46
N GLU A 82 18.33 28.51 24.23
CA GLU A 82 17.23 29.39 24.68
C GLU A 82 16.11 28.51 25.25
N GLY A 83 15.80 28.73 26.52
CA GLY A 83 14.69 28.07 27.21
C GLY A 83 13.33 28.60 26.75
N GLU A 84 12.29 27.83 27.08
CA GLU A 84 10.87 28.06 26.76
C GLU A 84 10.48 27.73 25.31
N ASP A 85 10.30 26.43 24.99
CA ASP A 85 9.04 26.00 24.34
C ASP A 85 8.85 24.46 24.28
N TYR A 86 8.39 23.87 25.39
CA TYR A 86 8.00 22.46 25.45
C TYR A 86 6.60 22.22 24.83
N PHE A 87 5.91 23.26 24.33
CA PHE A 87 4.48 23.25 24.03
C PHE A 87 4.06 23.71 22.61
N THR A 88 4.95 24.21 21.74
CA THR A 88 4.52 24.88 20.49
C THR A 88 4.29 23.99 19.27
N THR A 89 4.70 22.72 19.26
CA THR A 89 4.23 21.77 18.23
C THR A 89 4.13 20.37 18.83
N LYS A 90 2.90 19.83 18.94
CA LYS A 90 2.68 18.46 19.42
C LYS A 90 2.21 17.61 18.24
N VAL A 91 3.12 16.76 17.76
CA VAL A 91 2.83 15.73 16.76
C VAL A 91 2.30 14.50 17.49
N PHE A 92 1.18 13.96 17.01
CA PHE A 92 0.57 12.75 17.52
C PHE A 92 0.49 11.70 16.41
N ASP A 93 1.25 10.63 16.57
CA ASP A 93 1.26 9.53 15.62
C ASP A 93 0.32 8.41 16.08
N SER A 94 -0.50 7.92 15.16
CA SER A 94 -1.46 6.85 15.41
C SER A 94 -1.48 5.87 14.26
N ALA A 95 -1.51 4.58 14.58
CA ALA A 95 -1.75 3.53 13.59
C ALA A 95 -3.23 3.23 13.51
N VAL A 96 -3.78 3.13 12.31
CA VAL A 96 -5.18 2.80 12.10
C VAL A 96 -5.32 1.61 11.17
N ALA A 97 -5.99 0.57 11.67
CA ALA A 97 -6.27 -0.62 10.89
C ALA A 97 -7.24 -0.31 9.74
N VAL A 98 -6.86 -0.68 8.52
CA VAL A 98 -7.70 -0.62 7.33
C VAL A 98 -7.93 -2.02 6.75
N PRO A 99 -9.00 -2.21 5.97
CA PRO A 99 -9.23 -3.48 5.28
C PRO A 99 -8.09 -3.79 4.32
N ASP A 100 -7.83 -5.09 4.15
CA ASP A 100 -6.99 -5.52 3.05
C ASP A 100 -7.78 -5.42 1.73
N TYR A 101 -7.49 -4.38 0.95
CA TYR A 101 -8.09 -4.15 -0.37
C TYR A 101 -7.60 -5.16 -1.42
N GLN A 102 -6.53 -5.90 -1.15
CA GLN A 102 -5.94 -6.89 -2.07
C GLN A 102 -6.48 -8.30 -1.84
N SER A 103 -7.05 -8.58 -0.66
CA SER A 103 -7.63 -9.88 -0.32
C SER A 103 -8.81 -10.18 -1.26
N MET A 104 -8.53 -10.89 -2.34
CA MET A 104 -9.55 -11.77 -2.91
C MET A 104 -9.94 -12.73 -1.79
N GLU A 105 -11.23 -12.80 -1.53
CA GLU A 105 -11.97 -13.87 -0.87
C GLU A 105 -11.33 -15.27 -1.01
N THR A 106 -10.21 -15.55 -0.34
CA THR A 106 -9.65 -16.90 -0.23
C THR A 106 -10.35 -17.55 0.94
N GLY A 107 -11.54 -18.11 0.67
CA GLY A 107 -11.99 -19.38 1.24
C GLY A 107 -11.91 -19.57 2.76
N ARG A 108 -12.00 -18.53 3.61
CA ARG A 108 -12.33 -18.76 5.02
C ARG A 108 -13.81 -19.15 5.10
N PRO A 109 -14.18 -20.22 5.85
CA PRO A 109 -15.57 -20.61 5.98
C PRO A 109 -16.38 -19.41 6.42
N LYS A 110 -17.35 -19.04 5.58
CA LYS A 110 -18.41 -18.11 5.92
C LYS A 110 -19.06 -18.65 7.19
N LEU A 111 -18.93 -17.94 8.31
CA LEU A 111 -19.80 -18.24 9.45
C LEU A 111 -21.24 -18.02 8.97
N PRO A 112 -22.13 -19.03 9.07
CA PRO A 112 -23.52 -18.85 8.69
C PRO A 112 -24.12 -17.80 9.63
N GLY A 113 -24.45 -16.62 9.08
CA GLY A 113 -25.01 -15.50 9.84
C GLY A 113 -24.24 -14.17 9.73
N SER A 114 -23.02 -14.13 9.17
CA SER A 114 -22.38 -12.85 8.86
C SER A 114 -22.96 -12.29 7.56
N VAL A 115 -23.89 -11.35 7.68
CA VAL A 115 -24.32 -10.51 6.55
C VAL A 115 -23.05 -9.92 5.92
N PRO A 116 -22.85 -9.98 4.59
CA PRO A 116 -21.75 -9.29 3.95
C PRO A 116 -21.97 -7.79 4.11
N SER A 117 -21.41 -7.20 5.18
CA SER A 117 -21.23 -5.76 5.29
C SER A 117 -20.07 -5.36 4.35
N ILE A 118 -20.34 -5.50 3.05
CA ILE A 118 -19.46 -5.14 1.92
C ILE A 118 -19.88 -3.77 1.36
N THR A 119 -21.05 -3.25 1.74
CA THR A 119 -21.63 -2.00 1.20
C THR A 119 -21.28 -0.75 1.99
N THR A 120 -20.61 -0.85 3.13
CA THR A 120 -20.22 0.32 3.93
C THR A 120 -18.77 0.71 3.67
N PRO A 121 -18.48 1.99 3.38
CA PRO A 121 -17.10 2.48 3.34
C PRO A 121 -16.43 2.22 4.68
N ARG A 122 -15.14 1.93 4.66
CA ARG A 122 -14.37 1.61 5.86
C ARG A 122 -13.28 2.65 6.04
N PRO A 123 -13.68 3.91 6.32
CA PRO A 123 -12.72 4.97 6.45
C PRO A 123 -11.83 4.70 7.67
N ALA A 124 -10.54 4.99 7.54
CA ALA A 124 -9.56 4.95 8.61
C ALA A 124 -9.91 6.00 9.68
N VAL A 125 -10.41 7.16 9.26
CA VAL A 125 -10.71 8.27 10.16
C VAL A 125 -12.09 8.85 9.86
N GLN A 126 -12.58 9.73 10.72
CA GLN A 126 -13.90 10.35 10.49
C GLN A 126 -13.95 11.06 9.13
N PRO A 127 -15.02 10.86 8.32
CA PRO A 127 -15.25 11.58 7.08
C PRO A 127 -15.14 13.10 7.24
N SER A 128 -14.68 13.79 6.19
CA SER A 128 -14.55 15.25 6.20
C SER A 128 -13.64 15.84 7.28
N THR A 129 -12.54 15.17 7.63
CA THR A 129 -11.58 15.65 8.66
C THR A 129 -10.12 15.72 8.23
N VAL A 130 -9.69 15.00 7.20
CA VAL A 130 -8.28 14.92 6.80
C VAL A 130 -7.89 16.10 5.91
N HIS A 131 -6.86 16.84 6.30
CA HIS A 131 -6.36 17.95 5.49
C HIS A 131 -5.47 17.43 4.34
N ILE A 132 -4.62 16.45 4.64
CA ILE A 132 -3.70 15.85 3.68
C ILE A 132 -3.77 14.34 3.78
N SER A 133 -4.11 13.68 2.69
CA SER A 133 -4.05 12.23 2.56
C SER A 133 -2.95 11.88 1.57
N ILE A 134 -2.10 10.92 1.89
CA ILE A 134 -1.01 10.45 1.04
C ILE A 134 -1.17 8.94 0.89
N THR A 135 -1.33 8.46 -0.33
CA THR A 135 -1.46 7.03 -0.62
C THR A 135 -0.44 6.65 -1.67
N GLU A 136 0.40 5.68 -1.34
CA GLU A 136 1.55 5.31 -2.17
C GLU A 136 1.57 3.82 -2.46
N ARG A 137 1.71 3.50 -3.74
CA ARG A 137 2.05 2.17 -4.25
C ARG A 137 3.09 2.35 -5.35
N TYR A 138 4.19 1.60 -5.26
CA TYR A 138 5.26 1.62 -6.26
C TYR A 138 5.35 0.32 -7.06
N ILE A 139 5.08 -0.84 -6.44
CA ILE A 139 5.07 -2.11 -7.15
C ILE A 139 3.66 -2.48 -7.64
N PRO A 140 3.53 -3.21 -8.75
CA PRO A 140 2.23 -3.66 -9.25
C PRO A 140 1.41 -4.39 -8.18
N PRO A 141 0.08 -4.21 -8.17
CA PRO A 141 -0.78 -4.94 -7.24
C PRO A 141 -0.74 -6.45 -7.54
N ALA A 142 -1.03 -7.28 -6.53
CA ALA A 142 -1.06 -8.73 -6.70
C ALA A 142 -2.23 -9.18 -7.60
N SER A 143 -3.32 -8.41 -7.62
CA SER A 143 -4.57 -8.74 -8.30
C SER A 143 -5.04 -7.60 -9.19
N ALA A 144 -5.50 -7.94 -10.40
CA ALA A 144 -6.15 -7.02 -11.33
C ALA A 144 -7.42 -6.40 -10.72
N THR A 145 -8.08 -7.11 -9.81
CA THR A 145 -9.31 -6.66 -9.13
C THR A 145 -9.07 -5.41 -8.28
N GLU A 146 -7.87 -5.23 -7.73
CA GLU A 146 -7.54 -4.03 -6.96
C GLU A 146 -7.72 -2.77 -7.82
N PHE A 147 -7.22 -2.81 -9.07
CA PHE A 147 -7.34 -1.71 -10.00
C PHE A 147 -8.78 -1.48 -10.47
N ILE A 148 -9.54 -2.55 -10.73
CA ILE A 148 -10.95 -2.46 -11.13
C ILE A 148 -11.76 -1.77 -10.03
N ASN A 149 -11.57 -2.19 -8.78
CA ASN A 149 -12.29 -1.64 -7.64
C ASN A 149 -11.85 -0.21 -7.30
N LEU A 150 -10.64 0.20 -7.67
CA LEU A 150 -10.10 1.53 -7.35
C LEU A 150 -11.03 2.66 -7.81
N PHE A 151 -11.62 2.54 -9.00
CA PHE A 151 -12.50 3.55 -9.60
C PHE A 151 -14.00 3.21 -9.50
N ASP A 152 -14.37 2.18 -8.75
CA ASP A 152 -15.77 1.85 -8.52
C ASP A 152 -16.27 2.47 -7.20
N PRO A 153 -17.07 3.55 -7.24
CA PRO A 153 -17.56 4.22 -6.04
C PRO A 153 -18.56 3.35 -5.24
N ALA A 154 -19.17 2.35 -5.88
CA ALA A 154 -20.19 1.47 -5.31
C ALA A 154 -19.61 0.17 -4.73
N SER A 155 -18.41 -0.24 -5.13
CA SER A 155 -17.78 -1.51 -4.72
C SER A 155 -17.64 -1.71 -3.20
N GLY A 156 -17.60 -0.62 -2.42
CA GLY A 156 -17.27 -0.63 -1.00
C GLY A 156 -15.84 -1.11 -0.70
N ARG A 157 -15.02 -1.36 -1.73
CA ARG A 157 -13.66 -1.92 -1.67
C ARG A 157 -12.65 -1.03 -2.42
N SER A 158 -12.99 0.24 -2.61
CA SER A 158 -12.17 1.22 -3.29
C SER A 158 -11.35 2.00 -2.27
N LEU A 159 -10.05 1.75 -2.23
CA LEU A 159 -9.12 2.54 -1.42
C LEU A 159 -9.24 4.04 -1.74
N LEU A 160 -9.30 4.38 -3.03
CA LEU A 160 -9.42 5.77 -3.47
C LEU A 160 -10.69 6.41 -2.93
N SER A 161 -11.83 5.69 -2.96
CA SER A 161 -13.08 6.18 -2.38
C SER A 161 -12.93 6.52 -0.90
N ASP A 162 -12.37 5.59 -0.12
CA ASP A 162 -12.26 5.77 1.33
C ASP A 162 -11.37 6.98 1.65
N ARG A 163 -10.21 7.10 0.99
CA ARG A 163 -9.29 8.24 1.15
C ARG A 163 -9.91 9.58 0.76
N LEU A 164 -10.79 9.62 -0.25
CA LEU A 164 -11.46 10.85 -0.69
C LEU A 164 -12.59 11.27 0.25
N VAL A 165 -13.36 10.32 0.80
CA VAL A 165 -14.44 10.61 1.77
C VAL A 165 -13.88 11.23 3.05
N GLU A 166 -12.70 10.80 3.47
CA GLU A 166 -12.01 11.30 4.67
C GLU A 166 -11.53 12.74 4.54
N LEU A 167 -11.30 13.25 3.31
CA LEU A 167 -10.78 14.60 3.09
C LEU A 167 -11.73 15.66 3.64
N SER A 168 -11.16 16.67 4.29
CA SER A 168 -11.83 17.88 4.74
C SER A 168 -12.53 18.60 3.59
N ASP A 169 -13.72 19.14 3.86
CA ASP A 169 -14.44 19.96 2.89
C ASP A 169 -13.81 21.36 2.75
N ARG A 170 -12.89 21.71 3.66
CA ARG A 170 -12.13 22.97 3.64
C ARG A 170 -10.83 22.82 2.86
N SER A 171 -10.91 22.39 1.60
CA SER A 171 -9.74 22.23 0.73
C SER A 171 -8.81 21.08 1.15
N GLY A 172 -9.36 19.92 1.52
CA GLY A 172 -8.58 18.71 1.75
C GLY A 172 -7.93 18.20 0.45
N MET A 173 -6.74 17.60 0.55
CA MET A 173 -5.99 17.11 -0.62
C MET A 173 -5.56 15.66 -0.43
N LEU A 174 -5.65 14.89 -1.51
CA LEU A 174 -5.09 13.54 -1.63
C LEU A 174 -3.93 13.56 -2.63
N THR A 175 -2.75 13.13 -2.20
CA THR A 175 -1.65 12.74 -3.09
C THR A 175 -1.71 11.23 -3.29
N PHE A 176 -1.90 10.80 -4.53
CA PHE A 176 -2.03 9.40 -4.92
C PHE A 176 -0.88 9.02 -5.87
N VAL A 177 -0.01 8.12 -5.42
CA VAL A 177 1.10 7.55 -6.20
C VAL A 177 0.74 6.12 -6.57
N TYR A 178 0.77 5.80 -7.86
CA TYR A 178 0.38 4.49 -8.37
C TYR A 178 1.23 4.07 -9.57
N PRO A 179 1.60 2.78 -9.69
CA PRO A 179 2.41 2.32 -10.81
C PRO A 179 1.60 2.30 -12.11
N THR A 180 2.27 2.60 -13.23
CA THR A 180 1.67 2.48 -14.56
C THR A 180 1.92 1.09 -15.14
N ARG A 181 1.24 0.74 -16.25
CA ARG A 181 1.52 -0.48 -17.02
C ARG A 181 3.01 -0.58 -17.39
N GLU A 182 3.62 0.53 -17.77
CA GLU A 182 5.03 0.57 -18.16
C GLU A 182 5.95 0.41 -16.95
N GLY A 183 5.63 1.06 -15.82
CA GLY A 183 6.32 0.83 -14.55
C GLY A 183 6.23 -0.62 -14.10
N GLY A 184 5.07 -1.25 -14.23
CA GLY A 184 4.88 -2.66 -13.89
C GLY A 184 5.65 -3.62 -14.79
N ARG A 185 5.71 -3.35 -16.10
CA ARG A 185 6.55 -4.11 -17.04
C ARG A 185 8.04 -3.94 -16.74
N THR A 186 8.45 -2.72 -16.41
CA THR A 186 9.82 -2.40 -16.02
C THR A 186 10.20 -3.14 -14.74
N PHE A 187 9.34 -3.10 -13.72
CA PHE A 187 9.52 -3.85 -12.48
C PHE A 187 9.67 -5.36 -12.75
N LEU A 188 8.78 -5.95 -13.55
CA LEU A 188 8.86 -7.37 -13.90
C LEU A 188 10.16 -7.73 -14.61
N ARG A 189 10.60 -6.94 -15.59
CA ARG A 189 11.74 -7.28 -16.46
C ARG A 189 13.11 -6.95 -15.86
N HIS A 190 13.21 -5.80 -15.20
CA HIS A 190 14.49 -5.24 -14.75
C HIS A 190 14.75 -5.44 -13.26
N TYR A 191 13.71 -5.76 -12.47
CA TYR A 191 13.84 -6.02 -11.04
C TYR A 191 13.53 -7.48 -10.73
N LEU A 192 12.25 -7.85 -10.75
CA LEU A 192 11.80 -9.16 -10.26
C LEU A 192 12.33 -10.31 -11.10
N GLY A 193 12.19 -10.27 -12.42
CA GLY A 193 12.59 -11.36 -13.32
C GLY A 193 14.09 -11.65 -13.28
N LYS A 194 14.93 -10.63 -13.02
CA LYS A 194 16.39 -10.81 -12.84
C LYS A 194 16.73 -11.66 -11.62
N CYS A 195 15.86 -11.67 -10.61
CA CYS A 195 16.01 -12.42 -9.38
C CYS A 195 15.25 -13.76 -9.44
N LEU A 196 13.99 -13.70 -9.85
CA LEU A 196 13.04 -14.81 -9.77
C LEU A 196 13.23 -15.83 -10.90
N ASP A 197 13.53 -15.42 -12.13
CA ASP A 197 13.63 -16.38 -13.25
C ASP A 197 14.80 -17.37 -13.09
N PRO A 198 16.02 -16.95 -12.70
CA PRO A 198 17.09 -17.90 -12.41
C PRO A 198 16.77 -18.82 -11.23
N LEU A 199 16.09 -18.28 -10.21
CA LEU A 199 15.69 -19.03 -9.02
C LEU A 199 14.67 -20.12 -9.37
N LEU A 200 13.62 -19.78 -10.12
CA LEU A 200 12.61 -20.73 -10.56
C LEU A 200 13.21 -21.80 -11.48
N ARG A 201 14.09 -21.43 -12.42
CA ARG A 201 14.82 -22.41 -13.25
C ARG A 201 15.66 -23.37 -12.42
N LYS A 202 16.34 -22.88 -11.37
CA LYS A 202 17.07 -23.73 -10.43
C LYS A 202 16.12 -24.68 -9.70
N MET A 203 14.98 -24.20 -9.23
CA MET A 203 14.00 -25.03 -8.53
C MET A 203 13.34 -26.07 -9.47
N MET A 204 13.11 -25.75 -10.74
CA MET A 204 12.65 -26.73 -11.73
C MET A 204 13.61 -27.92 -11.84
N ILE A 205 14.93 -27.67 -11.82
CA ILE A 205 15.93 -28.72 -11.95
C ILE A 205 16.13 -29.48 -10.62
N VAL A 206 16.33 -28.74 -9.53
CA VAL A 206 16.73 -29.32 -8.22
C VAL A 206 15.53 -29.92 -7.48
N ARG A 207 14.38 -29.25 -7.53
CA ARG A 207 13.15 -29.67 -6.84
C ARG A 207 12.15 -30.34 -7.76
N GLN A 208 12.45 -30.46 -9.06
CA GLN A 208 11.55 -31.02 -10.07
C GLN A 208 10.19 -30.31 -10.07
N LEU A 209 10.19 -28.99 -9.88
CA LEU A 209 8.96 -28.19 -9.97
C LEU A 209 8.42 -28.21 -11.41
N ASP A 210 7.11 -28.32 -11.51
CA ASP A 210 6.43 -28.28 -12.79
C ASP A 210 6.50 -26.86 -13.40
N ALA A 211 6.51 -26.80 -14.73
CA ALA A 211 6.61 -25.53 -15.45
C ALA A 211 5.42 -24.59 -15.17
N ASP A 212 4.22 -25.15 -14.98
CA ASP A 212 3.00 -24.40 -14.68
C ASP A 212 3.05 -23.74 -13.28
N VAL A 213 3.68 -24.40 -12.30
CA VAL A 213 3.91 -23.85 -10.96
C VAL A 213 4.86 -22.67 -11.04
N CYS A 214 5.96 -22.84 -11.78
CA CYS A 214 6.95 -21.78 -11.96
C CYS A 214 6.34 -20.58 -12.70
N GLN A 215 5.56 -20.81 -13.75
CA GLN A 215 4.83 -19.76 -14.45
C GLN A 215 3.86 -19.04 -13.51
N ARG A 216 3.07 -19.80 -12.72
CA ARG A 216 2.15 -19.20 -11.75
C ARG A 216 2.87 -18.31 -10.75
N ILE A 217 4.02 -18.73 -10.22
CA ILE A 217 4.81 -17.93 -9.26
C ILE A 217 5.42 -16.70 -9.93
N GLY A 218 5.99 -16.87 -11.13
CA GLY A 218 6.69 -15.83 -11.90
C GLY A 218 5.79 -14.72 -12.44
N ASP A 219 4.51 -15.02 -12.70
CA ASP A 219 3.59 -14.06 -13.30
C ASP A 219 2.97 -13.09 -12.28
N MET A 220 3.14 -11.78 -12.49
CA MET A 220 2.30 -10.76 -11.84
C MET A 220 1.11 -10.42 -12.74
N ARG A 221 0.01 -11.16 -12.55
CA ARG A 221 -1.19 -11.12 -13.41
C ARG A 221 -1.81 -9.73 -13.56
N ALA A 222 -1.67 -8.86 -12.56
CA ALA A 222 -2.24 -7.53 -12.62
C ALA A 222 -1.59 -6.65 -13.71
N VAL A 223 -0.29 -6.85 -14.01
CA VAL A 223 0.47 -5.97 -14.92
C VAL A 223 -0.15 -5.88 -16.30
N ALA A 224 -0.69 -6.98 -16.83
CA ALA A 224 -1.36 -6.99 -18.13
C ALA A 224 -2.62 -6.10 -18.16
N SER A 225 -3.34 -6.02 -17.04
CA SER A 225 -4.57 -5.23 -16.89
C SER A 225 -4.34 -3.80 -16.42
N MET A 226 -3.11 -3.46 -16.01
CA MET A 226 -2.79 -2.13 -15.53
C MET A 226 -2.94 -1.09 -16.65
N PRO A 227 -3.32 0.14 -16.32
CA PRO A 227 -3.46 1.22 -17.31
C PRO A 227 -2.14 1.93 -17.62
N THR A 228 -2.06 2.59 -18.76
CA THR A 228 -1.02 3.60 -19.02
C THR A 228 -1.23 4.83 -18.13
N TYR A 229 -0.24 5.73 -18.07
CA TYR A 229 -0.41 6.99 -17.36
C TYR A 229 -1.60 7.82 -17.87
N ASP A 230 -1.77 7.94 -19.19
CA ASP A 230 -2.84 8.74 -19.77
C ASP A 230 -4.21 8.14 -19.45
N GLU A 231 -4.32 6.81 -19.46
CA GLU A 231 -5.52 6.08 -19.02
C GLU A 231 -5.80 6.32 -17.52
N LEU A 232 -4.77 6.30 -16.65
CA LEU A 232 -4.93 6.63 -15.22
C LEU A 232 -5.45 8.05 -15.03
N LYS A 233 -4.84 9.02 -15.71
CA LYS A 233 -5.22 10.42 -15.61
C LYS A 233 -6.67 10.62 -16.05
N ALA A 234 -7.06 10.05 -17.19
CA ALA A 234 -8.42 10.14 -17.71
C ALA A 234 -9.44 9.50 -16.74
N ARG A 235 -9.14 8.31 -16.20
CA ARG A 235 -10.00 7.64 -15.20
C ARG A 235 -10.10 8.44 -13.91
N MET A 236 -9.01 9.06 -13.45
CA MET A 236 -9.01 9.90 -12.26
C MET A 236 -9.92 11.12 -12.43
N GLN A 237 -9.84 11.78 -13.58
CA GLN A 237 -10.70 12.91 -13.93
C GLN A 237 -12.17 12.49 -14.03
N ALA A 238 -12.46 11.41 -14.75
CA ALA A 238 -13.80 10.87 -14.90
C ALA A 238 -14.42 10.49 -13.54
N TYR A 239 -13.62 9.85 -12.68
CA TYR A 239 -14.04 9.47 -11.34
C TYR A 239 -14.32 10.68 -10.45
N CYS A 240 -13.45 11.70 -10.45
CA CYS A 240 -13.69 12.98 -9.75
C CYS A 240 -14.99 13.65 -10.21
N ASN A 241 -15.26 13.66 -11.51
CA ASN A 241 -16.49 14.23 -12.08
C ASN A 241 -17.73 13.43 -11.66
N GLN A 242 -17.63 12.09 -11.67
CA GLN A 242 -18.70 11.19 -11.27
C GLN A 242 -19.10 11.43 -9.81
N ILE A 243 -18.15 11.36 -8.87
CA ILE A 243 -18.44 11.54 -7.44
C ILE A 243 -18.91 12.98 -7.14
N THR A 244 -18.34 13.98 -7.81
CA THR A 244 -18.78 15.39 -7.67
C THR A 244 -20.23 15.57 -8.09
N THR A 245 -20.62 15.00 -9.24
CA THR A 245 -21.99 15.09 -9.75
C THR A 245 -22.97 14.38 -8.81
N SER A 246 -22.58 13.21 -8.29
CA SER A 246 -23.42 12.45 -7.37
C SER A 246 -23.67 13.16 -6.03
N THR A 247 -22.77 14.03 -5.55
CA THR A 247 -22.94 14.70 -4.24
C THR A 247 -24.20 15.57 -4.14
N GLY A 248 -24.68 16.11 -5.26
CA GLY A 248 -25.93 16.87 -5.33
C GLY A 248 -27.21 16.01 -5.37
N GLN A 249 -27.07 14.69 -5.46
CA GLN A 249 -28.18 13.76 -5.58
C GLN A 249 -28.39 12.98 -4.27
N ASN A 250 -29.64 12.61 -3.97
CA ASN A 250 -29.95 11.75 -2.82
C ASN A 250 -29.81 10.27 -3.18
N THR A 251 -28.59 9.86 -3.55
CA THR A 251 -28.23 8.46 -3.85
C THR A 251 -27.26 7.92 -2.82
N THR A 252 -27.08 6.60 -2.75
CA THR A 252 -26.09 5.98 -1.86
C THR A 252 -24.68 6.53 -2.08
N ILE A 253 -24.29 6.71 -3.35
CA ILE A 253 -23.01 7.32 -3.73
C ILE A 253 -22.99 8.80 -3.33
N GLY A 254 -24.05 9.55 -3.64
CA GLY A 254 -24.14 10.96 -3.27
C GLY A 254 -23.98 11.19 -1.78
N ASN A 255 -24.72 10.44 -0.96
CA ASN A 255 -24.67 10.52 0.49
C ASN A 255 -23.32 10.11 1.08
N LYS A 256 -22.59 9.19 0.43
CA LYS A 256 -21.23 8.80 0.82
C LYS A 256 -20.21 9.92 0.66
N PHE A 257 -20.31 10.72 -0.41
CA PHE A 257 -19.30 11.71 -0.77
C PHE A 257 -19.66 13.15 -0.37
N LYS A 258 -20.82 13.38 0.26
CA LYS A 258 -21.25 14.69 0.77
C LYS A 258 -20.29 15.27 1.82
N GLY A 259 -20.36 16.59 1.99
CA GLY A 259 -19.65 17.26 3.07
C GLY A 259 -20.24 16.96 4.46
N LYS A 260 -19.52 17.36 5.50
CA LYS A 260 -19.86 17.17 6.92
C LYS A 260 -21.27 17.66 7.28
N THR A 261 -21.73 18.74 6.64
CA THR A 261 -23.06 19.33 6.85
C THR A 261 -24.11 18.82 5.85
N GLY A 262 -23.80 17.77 5.07
CA GLY A 262 -24.65 17.29 3.97
C GLY A 262 -24.59 18.16 2.72
N GLY A 263 -23.74 19.19 2.70
CA GLY A 263 -23.56 20.10 1.58
C GLY A 263 -22.87 19.46 0.37
N ARG A 264 -23.02 20.12 -0.78
CA ARG A 264 -22.36 19.75 -2.04
C ARG A 264 -20.85 19.99 -1.92
N VAL A 265 -20.07 19.07 -2.46
CA VAL A 265 -18.61 19.19 -2.53
C VAL A 265 -18.14 18.91 -3.95
N GLN A 266 -16.99 19.47 -4.30
CA GLN A 266 -16.33 19.27 -5.58
C GLN A 266 -14.99 18.56 -5.36
N TYR A 267 -14.79 17.51 -6.12
CA TYR A 267 -13.53 16.80 -6.27
C TYR A 267 -12.91 17.17 -7.62
N SER A 268 -11.63 17.54 -7.62
CA SER A 268 -10.93 17.93 -8.84
C SER A 268 -9.49 17.45 -8.84
N LEU A 269 -9.02 16.95 -9.97
CA LEU A 269 -7.62 16.64 -10.19
C LEU A 269 -6.86 17.95 -10.45
N VAL A 270 -6.08 18.41 -9.48
CA VAL A 270 -5.36 19.70 -9.55
C VAL A 270 -3.93 19.57 -10.04
N TYR A 271 -3.35 18.37 -9.93
CA TYR A 271 -2.01 18.08 -10.45
C TYR A 271 -1.90 16.62 -10.89
N SER A 272 -1.16 16.39 -11.97
CA SER A 272 -0.82 15.06 -12.45
C SER A 272 0.55 15.09 -13.12
N THR A 273 1.45 14.19 -12.76
CA THR A 273 2.70 13.97 -13.51
C THR A 273 3.05 12.49 -13.61
N ARG A 274 3.80 12.18 -14.66
CA ARG A 274 4.62 10.95 -14.71
C ARG A 274 5.92 11.19 -13.97
N ASN A 275 6.44 10.16 -13.33
CA ASN A 275 7.77 10.18 -12.76
C ASN A 275 8.42 8.80 -12.87
N ASN A 276 9.75 8.75 -12.96
CA ASN A 276 10.51 7.50 -12.90
C ASN A 276 11.23 7.41 -11.56
N VAL A 277 11.05 6.29 -10.84
CA VAL A 277 11.60 6.09 -9.50
C VAL A 277 12.45 4.84 -9.48
N VAL A 278 13.70 4.96 -9.04
CA VAL A 278 14.57 3.80 -8.80
C VAL A 278 14.27 3.28 -7.40
N LEU A 279 13.96 1.99 -7.30
CA LEU A 279 13.65 1.36 -6.01
C LEU A 279 14.89 0.70 -5.43
N ALA A 280 15.18 0.98 -4.15
CA ALA A 280 16.25 0.30 -3.43
C ALA A 280 15.96 -1.22 -3.34
N PRO A 281 16.98 -2.08 -3.55
CA PRO A 281 16.79 -3.53 -3.64
C PRO A 281 16.19 -4.16 -2.38
N GLU A 282 16.57 -3.66 -1.21
CA GLU A 282 16.09 -4.12 0.09
C GLU A 282 14.61 -3.78 0.30
N VAL A 283 14.17 -2.64 -0.25
CA VAL A 283 12.82 -2.12 -0.09
C VAL A 283 11.82 -2.87 -0.97
N TRP A 284 12.05 -2.90 -2.29
CA TRP A 284 11.07 -3.50 -3.20
C TRP A 284 10.96 -5.01 -3.01
N SER A 285 12.07 -5.68 -2.66
CA SER A 285 12.08 -7.13 -2.44
C SER A 285 11.29 -7.51 -1.18
N ASP A 286 11.35 -6.70 -0.12
CA ASP A 286 10.50 -6.88 1.05
C ASP A 286 9.02 -6.65 0.73
N TRP A 287 8.70 -5.57 0.00
CA TRP A 287 7.34 -5.30 -0.45
C TRP A 287 6.75 -6.46 -1.26
N TRP A 288 7.50 -6.94 -2.25
CA TRP A 288 7.09 -8.08 -3.07
C TRP A 288 6.90 -9.35 -2.22
N CYS A 289 7.82 -9.65 -1.31
CA CYS A 289 7.71 -10.83 -0.45
C CYS A 289 6.46 -10.79 0.43
N ARG A 290 6.14 -9.63 1.02
CA ARG A 290 4.93 -9.48 1.84
C ARG A 290 3.66 -9.62 1.00
N GLN A 291 3.64 -9.01 -0.18
CA GLN A 291 2.49 -9.02 -1.07
C GLN A 291 2.22 -10.43 -1.64
N GLU A 292 3.24 -11.12 -2.13
CA GLU A 292 3.07 -12.35 -2.91
C GLU A 292 3.07 -13.63 -2.06
N LYS A 293 3.49 -13.56 -0.79
CA LYS A 293 3.55 -14.72 0.12
C LYS A 293 2.26 -15.55 0.17
N PRO A 294 1.04 -14.97 0.31
CA PRO A 294 -0.19 -15.75 0.33
C PRO A 294 -0.39 -16.53 -0.98
N ARG A 295 -0.20 -15.87 -2.13
CA ARG A 295 -0.37 -16.50 -3.45
C ARG A 295 0.64 -17.60 -3.72
N ILE A 296 1.91 -17.38 -3.33
CA ILE A 296 2.97 -18.37 -3.46
C ILE A 296 2.66 -19.59 -2.59
N ARG A 297 2.21 -19.37 -1.35
CA ARG A 297 1.74 -20.43 -0.46
C ARG A 297 0.62 -21.25 -1.08
N ASP A 298 -0.45 -20.59 -1.54
CA ASP A 298 -1.59 -21.27 -2.18
C ASP A 298 -1.17 -22.08 -3.41
N THR A 299 -0.20 -21.58 -4.16
CA THR A 299 0.33 -22.26 -5.35
C THR A 299 1.06 -23.54 -4.96
N PHE A 300 1.94 -23.50 -3.95
CA PHE A 300 2.65 -24.68 -3.46
C PHE A 300 1.73 -25.67 -2.75
N ASP A 301 0.79 -25.19 -1.92
CA ASP A 301 -0.18 -26.05 -1.23
C ASP A 301 -1.06 -26.81 -2.24
N THR A 302 -1.46 -26.16 -3.34
CA THR A 302 -2.19 -26.81 -4.44
C THR A 302 -1.32 -27.83 -5.17
N TRP A 303 -0.06 -27.48 -5.45
CA TRP A 303 0.86 -28.37 -6.16
C TRP A 303 1.20 -29.63 -5.37
N ILE A 304 1.48 -29.49 -4.07
CA ILE A 304 1.77 -30.59 -3.14
C ILE A 304 0.57 -31.54 -3.04
N ARG A 305 -0.65 -30.99 -2.92
CA ARG A 305 -1.88 -31.79 -2.90
C ARG A 305 -2.04 -32.66 -4.15
N ASN A 306 -1.59 -32.16 -5.30
CA ASN A 306 -1.61 -32.89 -6.57
C ASN A 306 -0.44 -33.88 -6.73
N HIS A 307 0.57 -33.84 -5.84
CA HIS A 307 1.77 -34.70 -5.86
C HIS A 307 2.06 -35.36 -4.50
N PRO A 308 1.11 -36.11 -3.90
CA PRO A 308 1.20 -36.61 -2.52
C PRO A 308 2.39 -37.56 -2.26
N ASN A 309 2.91 -38.22 -3.30
CA ASN A 309 4.07 -39.12 -3.17
C ASN A 309 5.41 -38.39 -2.95
N ARG A 310 5.49 -37.08 -3.23
CA ARG A 310 6.71 -36.29 -3.03
C ARG A 310 6.87 -35.77 -1.58
N ASP A 311 5.78 -35.55 -0.87
CA ASP A 311 5.79 -35.17 0.55
C ASP A 311 6.33 -36.25 1.47
N ARG A 312 6.07 -37.53 1.15
CA ARG A 312 6.63 -38.66 1.90
C ARG A 312 8.15 -38.72 1.81
N ALA A 313 8.73 -38.38 0.65
CA ALA A 313 10.18 -38.33 0.46
C ALA A 313 10.81 -37.11 1.16
N ALA A 314 10.16 -35.94 1.12
CA ALA A 314 10.63 -34.73 1.81
C ALA A 314 10.55 -34.86 3.34
N SER A 315 9.49 -35.48 3.86
CA SER A 315 9.31 -35.75 5.30
C SER A 315 10.29 -36.80 5.83
N ALA A 316 10.59 -37.84 5.04
CA ALA A 316 11.60 -38.85 5.38
C ALA A 316 13.03 -38.26 5.41
N ALA A 317 13.35 -37.30 4.53
CA ALA A 317 14.65 -36.61 4.54
C ALA A 317 14.82 -35.64 5.73
N SER A 318 13.72 -35.08 6.26
CA SER A 318 13.73 -34.17 7.43
C SER A 318 13.91 -34.92 8.76
N ALA A 319 13.48 -36.18 8.84
CA ALA A 319 13.60 -37.01 10.04
C ALA A 319 15.04 -37.33 10.47
N ASN A 320 16.03 -37.15 9.58
CA ASN A 320 17.44 -37.42 9.84
C ASN A 320 18.26 -36.22 10.34
N LYS A 321 17.63 -35.08 10.69
CA LYS A 321 18.33 -33.94 11.32
C LYS A 321 18.05 -33.89 12.82
N PRO A 322 19.08 -33.69 13.69
CA PRO A 322 18.87 -33.56 15.12
C PRO A 322 18.03 -32.31 15.42
N VAL A 323 16.87 -32.51 16.04
CA VAL A 323 15.87 -31.46 16.32
C VAL A 323 16.16 -30.81 17.67
N ASN A 324 16.42 -29.50 17.67
CA ASN A 324 16.43 -28.69 18.89
C ASN A 324 14.98 -28.50 19.41
N TYR A 325 14.74 -28.98 20.63
CA TYR A 325 13.44 -29.16 21.27
C TYR A 325 12.72 -27.87 21.71
N ARG A 326 13.26 -26.68 21.43
CA ARG A 326 12.69 -25.41 21.90
C ARG A 326 11.64 -24.76 20.98
N THR A 327 11.37 -25.33 19.81
CA THR A 327 10.48 -24.70 18.80
C THR A 327 9.13 -25.43 18.62
N ARG A 328 8.83 -26.49 19.38
CA ARG A 328 7.60 -27.31 19.21
C ARG A 328 6.36 -26.79 19.96
N LEU A 329 6.04 -25.51 19.88
CA LEU A 329 4.77 -24.99 20.40
C LEU A 329 3.92 -24.23 19.37
N ARG A 330 4.18 -24.39 18.07
CA ARG A 330 3.37 -23.71 17.05
C ARG A 330 3.13 -24.39 15.70
N ASP A 331 3.58 -25.62 15.50
CA ASP A 331 3.48 -26.26 14.19
C ASP A 331 2.29 -27.25 14.13
N ASP A 332 1.32 -26.91 13.29
CA ASP A 332 0.29 -27.82 12.79
C ASP A 332 0.96 -28.84 11.83
N PRO A 333 0.74 -30.16 11.97
CA PRO A 333 1.51 -31.20 11.24
C PRO A 333 1.42 -31.17 9.71
N SER A 334 0.57 -30.31 9.13
CA SER A 334 0.41 -30.15 7.67
C SER A 334 1.36 -29.10 7.04
N GLU A 335 2.10 -28.31 7.82
CA GLU A 335 2.82 -27.14 7.30
C GLU A 335 4.30 -27.38 6.89
N GLY A 336 4.87 -28.56 7.16
CA GLY A 336 6.32 -28.81 7.02
C GLY A 336 6.84 -28.89 5.57
N GLY A 337 6.00 -29.27 4.59
CA GLY A 337 6.40 -29.47 3.20
C GLY A 337 6.49 -28.18 2.40
N SER A 338 5.38 -27.43 2.32
CA SER A 338 5.28 -26.19 1.52
C SER A 338 6.18 -25.07 2.01
N MET A 339 6.39 -24.96 3.32
CA MET A 339 7.13 -23.84 3.92
C MET A 339 8.57 -23.77 3.45
N SER A 340 9.22 -24.91 3.21
CA SER A 340 10.58 -24.96 2.65
C SER A 340 10.64 -24.30 1.25
N TYR A 341 9.69 -24.61 0.38
CA TYR A 341 9.61 -24.03 -0.97
C TYR A 341 9.25 -22.55 -0.95
N ILE A 342 8.31 -22.16 -0.08
CA ILE A 342 7.91 -20.76 0.10
C ILE A 342 9.12 -19.93 0.54
N LEU A 343 9.86 -20.38 1.56
CA LEU A 343 11.06 -19.70 2.03
C LEU A 343 12.16 -19.66 0.98
N GLU A 344 12.38 -20.75 0.23
CA GLU A 344 13.38 -20.80 -0.84
C GLU A 344 13.10 -19.73 -1.92
N VAL A 345 11.84 -19.52 -2.28
CA VAL A 345 11.44 -18.46 -3.23
C VAL A 345 11.62 -17.07 -2.63
N LEU A 346 11.02 -16.80 -1.47
CA LEU A 346 10.99 -15.47 -0.88
C LEU A 346 12.39 -14.99 -0.46
N GLU A 347 13.13 -15.81 0.28
CA GLU A 347 14.49 -15.48 0.71
C GLU A 347 15.47 -15.50 -0.47
N GLY A 348 15.21 -16.33 -1.50
CA GLY A 348 15.98 -16.33 -2.73
C GLY A 348 15.90 -14.99 -3.47
N VAL A 349 14.71 -14.40 -3.57
CA VAL A 349 14.52 -13.06 -4.16
C VAL A 349 15.18 -11.99 -3.29
N LYS A 350 14.95 -12.00 -1.97
CA LYS A 350 15.58 -11.02 -1.05
C LYS A 350 17.09 -11.04 -1.12
N ARG A 351 17.70 -12.23 -1.17
CA ARG A 351 19.17 -12.36 -1.25
C ARG A 351 19.73 -11.92 -2.59
N SER A 352 19.04 -12.23 -3.69
CA SER A 352 19.53 -11.91 -5.05
C SER A 352 19.31 -10.46 -5.46
N ALA A 353 18.33 -9.76 -4.87
CA ALA A 353 18.03 -8.37 -5.25
C ALA A 353 19.22 -7.41 -5.09
N PRO A 354 19.96 -7.37 -3.96
CA PRO A 354 21.14 -6.51 -3.84
C PRO A 354 22.28 -6.90 -4.77
N GLU A 355 22.50 -8.20 -4.99
CA GLU A 355 23.53 -8.70 -5.92
C GLU A 355 23.24 -8.22 -7.34
N LYS A 356 21.98 -8.38 -7.80
CA LYS A 356 21.57 -7.96 -9.14
C LYS A 356 21.54 -6.45 -9.33
N ALA A 357 21.24 -5.69 -8.28
CA ALA A 357 21.32 -4.24 -8.33
C ALA A 357 22.76 -3.70 -8.48
N ARG A 358 23.78 -4.47 -8.05
CA ARG A 358 25.21 -4.10 -8.25
C ARG A 358 25.72 -4.43 -9.65
N GLU A 359 25.15 -5.44 -10.29
CA GLU A 359 25.54 -5.89 -11.63
C GLU A 359 24.90 -5.07 -12.76
N LEU A 360 23.78 -4.39 -12.48
CA LEU A 360 22.92 -3.78 -13.48
C LEU A 360 22.80 -2.28 -13.27
N GLU A 361 22.68 -1.54 -14.37
CA GLU A 361 22.36 -0.12 -14.34
C GLU A 361 21.00 0.14 -13.66
N PRO A 362 20.88 1.20 -12.85
CA PRO A 362 19.63 1.53 -12.17
C PRO A 362 18.58 1.98 -13.18
N VAL A 363 17.49 1.20 -13.31
CA VAL A 363 16.37 1.52 -14.22
C VAL A 363 15.17 1.98 -13.40
N GLY A 364 14.72 3.23 -13.56
CA GLY A 364 13.54 3.73 -12.86
C GLY A 364 12.23 3.08 -13.33
N ILE A 365 11.30 2.82 -12.42
CA ILE A 365 9.93 2.40 -12.74
C ILE A 365 9.02 3.63 -12.94
N GLU A 366 8.17 3.61 -13.97
CA GLU A 366 7.21 4.68 -14.22
C GLU A 366 6.03 4.63 -13.23
N ILE A 367 5.80 5.75 -12.56
CA ILE A 367 4.64 5.97 -11.67
C ILE A 367 3.84 7.18 -12.14
N GLY A 368 2.54 7.16 -11.85
CA GLY A 368 1.68 8.34 -11.90
C GLY A 368 1.55 8.96 -10.51
N VAL A 369 1.74 10.27 -10.43
CA VAL A 369 1.47 11.08 -9.23
C VAL A 369 0.27 11.96 -9.52
N PHE A 370 -0.78 11.85 -8.70
CA PHE A 370 -2.02 12.58 -8.85
C PHE A 370 -2.35 13.33 -7.57
N VAL A 371 -2.71 14.61 -7.66
CA VAL A 371 -3.21 15.38 -6.52
C VAL A 371 -4.67 15.74 -6.76
N ILE A 372 -5.55 15.26 -5.88
CA ILE A 372 -6.98 15.52 -5.91
C ILE A 372 -7.34 16.44 -4.77
N LYS A 373 -8.11 17.48 -5.06
CA LYS A 373 -8.61 18.44 -4.07
C LYS A 373 -10.10 18.24 -3.86
N LYS A 374 -10.54 18.22 -2.59
CA LYS A 374 -11.94 18.28 -2.17
C LYS A 374 -12.25 19.67 -1.62
N GLN A 375 -13.30 20.30 -2.11
CA GLN A 375 -13.75 21.63 -1.63
C GLN A 375 -15.27 21.69 -1.52
N GLY A 376 -15.79 22.28 -0.44
CA GLY A 376 -17.20 22.61 -0.33
C GLY A 376 -17.62 23.63 -1.38
N VAL A 377 -18.81 23.44 -1.95
CA VAL A 377 -19.46 24.44 -2.80
C VAL A 377 -20.25 25.35 -1.87
N GLN A 378 -19.92 26.65 -1.86
CA GLN A 378 -20.65 27.66 -1.09
C GLN A 378 -21.98 27.99 -1.75
#